data_AF-A0A7K7XYH1-F1
#
_entry.id   AF-A0A7K7XYH1-F1
#
_cell.length_a   1.000
_cell.length_b   1.000
_cell.length_c   1.000
_cell.angle_alpha   90.00
_cell.angle_beta   90.00
_cell.angle_gamma   90.00
#
_symmetry.space_group_name_H-M   'P 1'
#
loop_
_entity.id
_entity.type
_entity.pdbx_description
1 polymer ?
#
loop_
_entity_poly.entity_id
_entity_poly.type
_entity_poly.pdbx_seq_one_letter_code
_entity_poly.pdbx_strand_id
1 'polypeptide(L)'
;QGAMAEKILVTGGAGYIGSHCVLELLQAGYVPVVIDNFHNAIRGAGSPGPGRARLQQSLTPLHPPGSEELPESLRRVQEIAHQPVLFQELDITDEAALQELFRKHRFSAVMHFAGLKAVGESVQKPLEYYRVNLTGTIRLLETMKAHGVRNIVFSSSATVYGDPKYLPLDEKHPVGGCTNPYGKSKFFIEEMIRDLCKAERDWNAVLLRYFNPIGAHESGMIGEDPQGIPNNLMPYVAQVAVGRREFLSVFGNDYKTDDGTGASGHRGIWDSSILGSALGSALTLCVPPGVRDYIHVVDLAKGHIAALKKLKENCGCKIYNLGTGTGYSVLQMVRAMEKASGREIKYRITARREGDVASCYADPALAERELGWKAAFGLDKMCEDLWRWQLQNPTGF
;
A
#
# COMPACT_ATOMS: atom_id res chain seq x y z
N GLN A 1 17.23 32.73 10.67
CA GLN A 1 17.60 31.34 11.01
C GLN A 1 16.62 30.44 10.26
N GLY A 2 17.05 29.81 9.17
CA GLY A 2 16.19 28.90 8.43
C GLY A 2 15.94 27.66 9.28
N ALA A 3 14.69 27.33 9.57
CA ALA A 3 14.36 26.08 10.26
C ALA A 3 14.97 24.91 9.47
N MET A 4 15.79 24.08 10.12
CA MET A 4 16.31 22.88 9.45
C MET A 4 15.14 22.00 9.05
N ALA A 5 15.11 21.56 7.80
CA ALA A 5 14.04 20.74 7.28
C ALA A 5 13.94 19.40 8.06
N GLU A 6 12.73 19.06 8.47
CA GLU A 6 12.44 17.90 9.32
C GLU A 6 12.68 16.59 8.55
N LYS A 7 13.52 15.70 9.13
CA LYS A 7 13.71 14.36 8.57
C LYS A 7 12.60 13.43 9.01
N ILE A 8 12.02 12.74 8.02
CA ILE A 8 10.95 11.74 8.21
C ILE A 8 11.49 10.40 7.72
N LEU A 9 11.52 9.41 8.61
CA LEU A 9 11.83 8.04 8.17
C LEU A 9 10.61 7.47 7.45
N VAL A 10 10.80 6.95 6.24
CA VAL A 10 9.75 6.30 5.45
C VAL A 10 10.14 4.85 5.22
N THR A 11 9.57 3.93 5.99
CA THR A 11 9.83 2.49 5.80
C THR A 11 8.92 1.94 4.72
N GLY A 12 9.43 1.07 3.83
CA GLY A 12 8.65 0.54 2.70
C GLY A 12 8.35 1.61 1.65
N GLY A 13 9.18 2.66 1.59
CA GLY A 13 8.91 3.84 0.78
C GLY A 13 9.12 3.62 -0.72
N ALA A 14 9.72 2.49 -1.13
CA ALA A 14 9.86 2.16 -2.55
C ALA A 14 8.60 1.53 -3.14
N GLY A 15 7.65 1.10 -2.30
CA GLY A 15 6.38 0.52 -2.72
C GLY A 15 5.40 1.54 -3.31
N TYR A 16 4.22 1.05 -3.70
CA TYR A 16 3.19 1.85 -4.38
C TYR A 16 2.78 3.10 -3.59
N ILE A 17 2.21 2.96 -2.39
CA ILE A 17 1.76 4.10 -1.59
C ILE A 17 2.96 4.89 -1.05
N GLY A 18 4.02 4.18 -0.63
CA GLY A 18 5.23 4.77 -0.07
C GLY A 18 5.88 5.77 -1.02
N SER A 19 6.06 5.43 -2.29
CA SER A 19 6.72 6.30 -3.28
C SER A 19 5.91 7.57 -3.57
N HIS A 20 4.58 7.49 -3.59
CA HIS A 20 3.71 8.66 -3.70
C HIS A 20 3.81 9.54 -2.44
N CYS A 21 3.92 8.94 -1.25
CA CYS A 21 4.13 9.69 -0.01
C CYS A 21 5.50 10.37 0.03
N VAL A 22 6.56 9.72 -0.48
CA VAL A 22 7.89 10.33 -0.59
C VAL A 22 7.85 11.56 -1.50
N LEU A 23 7.14 11.49 -2.63
CA LEU A 23 6.94 12.64 -3.51
C LEU A 23 6.23 13.79 -2.80
N GLU A 24 5.10 13.52 -2.14
CA GLU A 24 4.35 14.54 -1.39
C GLU A 24 5.15 15.13 -0.22
N LEU A 25 6.02 14.34 0.44
CA LEU A 25 6.93 14.83 1.47
C LEU A 25 7.94 15.83 0.92
N LEU A 26 8.58 15.52 -0.22
CA LEU A 26 9.54 16.41 -0.88
C LEU A 26 8.86 17.72 -1.33
N GLN A 27 7.66 17.61 -1.91
CA GLN A 27 6.88 18.78 -2.34
C GLN A 27 6.41 19.64 -1.16
N ALA A 28 6.15 19.03 0.00
CA ALA A 28 5.79 19.73 1.23
C ALA A 28 7.00 20.26 2.04
N GLY A 29 8.24 20.09 1.54
CA GLY A 29 9.46 20.61 2.15
C GLY A 29 10.04 19.77 3.30
N TYR A 30 9.60 18.52 3.45
CA TYR A 30 10.21 17.55 4.36
C TYR A 30 11.42 16.89 3.71
N VAL A 31 12.27 16.26 4.54
CA VAL A 31 13.42 15.47 4.06
C VAL A 31 13.15 13.98 4.34
N PRO A 32 12.58 13.22 3.40
CA PRO A 32 12.40 11.78 3.59
C PRO A 32 13.75 11.07 3.60
N VAL A 33 13.93 10.18 4.57
CA VAL A 33 14.96 9.11 4.52
C VAL A 33 14.20 7.80 4.36
N VAL A 34 14.38 7.18 3.21
CA VAL A 34 13.59 6.03 2.79
C VAL A 34 14.37 4.76 3.05
N ILE A 35 13.69 3.74 3.57
CA ILE A 35 14.23 2.38 3.62
C ILE A 35 13.28 1.39 2.96
N ASP A 36 13.84 0.39 2.29
CA ASP A 36 13.13 -0.73 1.68
C ASP A 36 14.08 -1.92 1.53
N ASN A 37 13.57 -3.14 1.52
CA ASN A 37 14.35 -4.37 1.34
C ASN A 37 14.15 -5.00 -0.06
N PHE A 38 13.44 -4.31 -0.96
CA PHE A 38 13.09 -4.77 -2.30
C PHE A 38 12.23 -6.04 -2.33
N HIS A 39 11.55 -6.40 -1.23
CA HIS A 39 10.66 -7.57 -1.23
C HIS A 39 9.56 -7.47 -2.28
N ASN A 40 9.01 -6.26 -2.48
CA ASN A 40 7.97 -6.00 -3.49
C ASN A 40 8.16 -4.61 -4.14
N ALA A 41 9.42 -4.22 -4.38
CA ALA A 41 9.81 -3.01 -5.10
C ALA A 41 10.87 -3.34 -6.15
N ILE A 42 10.91 -2.57 -7.23
CA ILE A 42 11.82 -2.79 -8.36
C ILE A 42 13.13 -2.02 -8.15
N ARG A 43 14.25 -2.71 -8.33
CA ARG A 43 15.59 -2.11 -8.35
C ARG A 43 15.77 -1.24 -9.61
N GLY A 44 16.43 -0.11 -9.48
CA GLY A 44 16.77 0.75 -10.61
C GLY A 44 17.72 0.09 -11.61
N ALA A 45 17.80 0.64 -12.83
CA ALA A 45 18.67 0.15 -13.89
C ALA A 45 20.16 0.36 -13.56
N GLY A 46 20.78 -0.73 -13.09
CA GLY A 46 22.22 -0.90 -12.79
C GLY A 46 22.49 -2.03 -11.78
N SER A 47 21.44 -2.60 -11.16
CA SER A 47 21.53 -3.82 -10.34
C SER A 47 21.68 -5.09 -11.19
N PRO A 48 22.66 -5.98 -10.91
CA PRO A 48 22.67 -7.32 -11.49
C PRO A 48 21.49 -8.11 -10.91
N GLY A 49 20.57 -8.55 -11.76
CA GLY A 49 19.45 -9.41 -11.35
C GLY A 49 19.93 -10.71 -10.70
N PRO A 50 19.05 -11.44 -10.00
CA PRO A 50 19.37 -12.73 -9.38
C PRO A 50 19.61 -13.77 -10.48
N GLY A 51 20.81 -13.80 -11.03
CA GLY A 51 21.16 -14.66 -12.17
C GLY A 51 22.37 -14.22 -13.00
N ARG A 52 22.87 -12.98 -12.84
CA ARG A 52 24.14 -12.59 -13.46
C ARG A 52 25.29 -12.78 -12.48
N ALA A 53 25.90 -13.97 -12.55
CA ALA A 53 27.20 -14.23 -11.98
C ALA A 53 28.20 -13.13 -12.40
N ARG A 54 29.01 -12.68 -11.45
CA ARG A 54 30.13 -11.75 -11.64
C ARG A 54 31.01 -12.24 -12.79
N LEU A 55 30.94 -11.54 -13.92
CA LEU A 55 32.08 -11.40 -14.82
C LEU A 55 32.52 -9.94 -14.72
N GLN A 56 33.60 -9.79 -13.97
CA GLN A 56 34.29 -8.53 -13.73
C GLN A 56 35.09 -8.17 -14.99
N GLN A 57 35.02 -6.92 -15.46
CA GLN A 57 36.22 -6.14 -15.78
C GLN A 57 35.93 -4.69 -16.11
N SER A 58 36.55 -3.82 -15.29
CA SER A 58 37.09 -2.50 -15.58
C SER A 58 36.29 -1.59 -16.52
N LEU A 59 35.77 -0.51 -15.94
CA LEU A 59 36.09 0.88 -16.29
C LEU A 59 35.53 1.75 -15.15
N THR A 60 36.42 2.54 -14.55
CA THR A 60 36.27 3.57 -13.49
C THR A 60 34.85 3.90 -12.97
N PRO A 61 34.61 3.94 -11.63
CA PRO A 61 33.39 4.54 -11.11
C PRO A 61 33.56 6.06 -10.95
N LEU A 62 32.96 6.83 -11.85
CA LEU A 62 32.53 8.22 -11.59
C LEU A 62 31.22 8.18 -10.80
N HIS A 63 31.24 7.64 -9.57
CA HIS A 63 30.12 7.80 -8.66
C HIS A 63 30.62 8.36 -7.32
N PRO A 64 30.04 9.47 -6.84
CA PRO A 64 30.37 9.98 -5.52
C PRO A 64 30.00 8.94 -4.44
N PRO A 65 30.77 8.83 -3.36
CA PRO A 65 30.46 7.93 -2.25
C PRO A 65 29.13 8.34 -1.60
N GLY A 66 28.14 7.44 -1.59
CA GLY A 66 26.83 7.65 -0.94
C GLY A 66 25.59 7.40 -1.80
N SER A 67 25.72 7.08 -3.09
CA SER A 67 24.58 6.67 -3.92
C SER A 67 24.37 5.16 -3.83
N GLU A 68 23.73 4.68 -2.76
CA GLU A 68 23.03 3.40 -2.86
C GLU A 68 22.03 3.49 -4.00
N GLU A 69 21.97 2.44 -4.82
CA GLU A 69 21.19 2.44 -6.05
C GLU A 69 19.70 2.55 -5.72
N LEU A 70 19.07 3.64 -6.18
CA LEU A 70 17.66 3.90 -5.88
C LEU A 70 16.76 2.82 -6.49
N PRO A 71 15.71 2.38 -5.77
CA PRO A 71 14.57 1.75 -6.40
C PRO A 71 14.06 2.60 -7.58
N GLU A 72 13.61 1.95 -8.66
CA GLU A 72 13.20 2.66 -9.88
C GLU A 72 12.06 3.65 -9.60
N SER A 73 11.14 3.29 -8.70
CA SER A 73 10.09 4.20 -8.21
C SER A 73 10.67 5.47 -7.57
N LEU A 74 11.69 5.35 -6.73
CA LEU A 74 12.33 6.49 -6.05
C LEU A 74 13.24 7.30 -6.97
N ARG A 75 13.89 6.64 -7.95
CA ARG A 75 14.63 7.34 -9.01
C ARG A 75 13.70 8.27 -9.81
N ARG A 76 12.51 7.77 -10.18
CA ARG A 76 11.49 8.56 -10.87
C ARG A 76 10.86 9.62 -9.97
N VAL A 77 10.66 9.34 -8.67
CA VAL A 77 10.25 10.37 -7.70
C VAL A 77 11.26 11.51 -7.64
N GLN A 78 12.56 11.20 -7.59
CA GLN A 78 13.63 12.21 -7.63
C GLN A 78 13.57 13.06 -8.91
N GLU A 79 13.26 12.44 -10.04
CA GLU A 79 13.09 13.11 -11.33
C GLU A 79 11.87 14.06 -11.32
N ILE A 80 10.72 13.61 -10.82
CA ILE A 80 9.48 14.40 -10.72
C ILE A 80 9.65 15.56 -9.73
N ALA A 81 10.26 15.31 -8.57
CA ALA A 81 10.41 16.29 -7.51
C ALA A 81 11.53 17.30 -7.78
N HIS A 82 12.46 16.98 -8.70
CA HIS A 82 13.72 17.69 -8.88
C HIS A 82 14.50 17.87 -7.56
N GLN A 83 14.42 16.87 -6.68
CA GLN A 83 15.04 16.87 -5.36
C GLN A 83 15.63 15.49 -5.05
N PRO A 84 16.80 15.42 -4.39
CA PRO A 84 17.44 14.15 -4.09
C PRO A 84 16.63 13.31 -3.10
N VAL A 85 16.58 12.00 -3.31
CA VAL A 85 15.98 11.05 -2.37
C VAL A 85 17.08 10.37 -1.56
N LEU A 86 17.01 10.46 -0.23
CA LEU A 86 17.87 9.69 0.66
C LEU A 86 17.30 8.29 0.81
N PHE A 87 18.07 7.27 0.43
CA PHE A 87 17.66 5.87 0.48
C PHE A 87 18.71 5.01 1.17
N GLN A 88 18.25 3.98 1.88
CA GLN A 88 19.10 2.91 2.37
C GLN A 88 18.37 1.56 2.22
N GLU A 89 19.02 0.57 1.61
CA GLU A 89 18.48 -0.80 1.57
C GLU A 89 18.53 -1.41 2.97
N LEU A 90 17.37 -1.72 3.55
CA LEU A 90 17.27 -2.19 4.93
C LEU A 90 15.96 -2.95 5.17
N ASP A 91 16.07 -4.09 5.86
CA ASP A 91 14.93 -4.85 6.37
C ASP A 91 14.58 -4.41 7.78
N ILE A 92 13.32 -4.06 8.05
CA ILE A 92 12.87 -3.62 9.38
C ILE A 92 12.99 -4.72 10.44
N THR A 93 13.16 -5.97 10.02
CA THR A 93 13.46 -7.09 10.91
C THR A 93 14.94 -7.17 11.25
N ASP A 94 15.83 -6.34 10.69
CA ASP A 94 17.22 -6.24 11.12
C ASP A 94 17.35 -5.14 12.18
N GLU A 95 17.46 -5.56 13.44
CA GLU A 95 17.57 -4.66 14.58
C GLU A 95 18.88 -3.85 14.53
N ALA A 96 20.01 -4.48 14.21
CA ALA A 96 21.30 -3.80 14.19
C ALA A 96 21.33 -2.71 13.11
N ALA A 97 20.78 -3.01 11.94
CA ALA A 97 20.67 -2.03 10.85
C ALA A 97 19.74 -0.87 11.22
N LEU A 98 18.60 -1.13 11.88
CA LEU A 98 17.70 -0.08 12.38
C LEU A 98 18.40 0.82 13.40
N GLN A 99 19.12 0.25 14.38
CA GLN A 99 19.86 1.03 15.37
C GLN A 99 20.90 1.94 14.69
N GLU A 100 21.64 1.43 13.71
CA GLU A 100 22.63 2.22 12.97
C GLU A 100 21.97 3.35 12.15
N LEU A 101 20.83 3.09 11.51
CA LEU A 101 20.07 4.10 10.77
C LEU A 101 19.65 5.27 11.68
N PHE A 102 19.12 4.97 12.86
CA PHE A 102 18.69 5.99 13.83
C PHE A 102 19.87 6.70 14.52
N ARG A 103 21.06 6.08 14.58
CA ARG A 103 22.29 6.76 15.01
C ARG A 103 22.79 7.76 13.97
N LYS A 104 22.67 7.41 12.68
CA LYS A 104 23.09 8.23 11.53
C LYS A 104 22.18 9.43 11.28
N HIS A 105 20.89 9.33 11.64
CA HIS A 105 19.89 10.33 11.32
C HIS A 105 19.06 10.75 12.55
N ARG A 106 18.80 12.05 12.70
CA ARG A 106 17.83 12.56 13.67
C ARG A 106 16.46 12.68 13.03
N PHE A 107 15.56 11.76 13.35
CA PHE A 107 14.19 11.76 12.85
C PHE A 107 13.24 12.53 13.77
N SER A 108 12.28 13.23 13.16
CA SER A 108 11.18 13.88 13.89
C SER A 108 9.95 12.99 13.97
N ALA A 109 9.73 12.15 12.96
CA ALA A 109 8.64 11.18 12.89
C ALA A 109 8.99 10.01 11.95
N VAL A 110 8.18 8.96 12.02
CA VAL A 110 8.25 7.78 11.15
C VAL A 110 6.92 7.58 10.43
N MET A 111 6.97 7.34 9.12
CA MET A 111 5.86 6.85 8.31
C MET A 111 6.10 5.38 7.97
N HIS A 112 5.27 4.50 8.54
CA HIS A 112 5.50 3.06 8.50
C HIS A 112 4.60 2.36 7.46
N PHE A 113 5.16 2.07 6.27
CA PHE A 113 4.51 1.29 5.21
C PHE A 113 5.05 -0.14 5.07
N ALA A 114 6.29 -0.41 5.50
CA ALA A 114 6.93 -1.71 5.36
C ALA A 114 6.10 -2.81 6.01
N GLY A 115 5.78 -3.84 5.23
CA GLY A 115 4.98 -4.98 5.66
C GLY A 115 4.43 -5.76 4.47
N LEU A 116 4.10 -7.02 4.70
CA LEU A 116 3.46 -7.89 3.72
C LEU A 116 1.97 -7.56 3.63
N LYS A 117 1.43 -7.58 2.41
CA LYS A 117 0.06 -7.09 2.11
C LYS A 117 -0.89 -8.09 1.45
N ALA A 118 -0.40 -9.20 0.90
CA ALA A 118 -1.22 -10.08 0.07
C ALA A 118 -2.08 -11.01 0.93
N VAL A 119 -3.39 -10.75 0.96
CA VAL A 119 -4.29 -11.51 1.86
C VAL A 119 -4.28 -13.02 1.55
N GLY A 120 -4.36 -13.38 0.27
CA GLY A 120 -4.34 -14.79 -0.15
C GLY A 120 -3.07 -15.53 0.28
N GLU A 121 -1.92 -14.87 0.18
CA GLU A 121 -0.65 -15.43 0.65
C GLU A 121 -0.61 -15.51 2.18
N SER A 122 -1.17 -14.52 2.88
CA SER A 122 -1.14 -14.48 4.35
C SER A 122 -1.75 -15.70 5.01
N VAL A 123 -2.81 -16.27 4.40
CA VAL A 123 -3.45 -17.50 4.88
C VAL A 123 -2.52 -18.71 4.74
N GLN A 124 -1.70 -18.74 3.68
CA GLN A 124 -0.75 -19.82 3.40
C GLN A 124 0.54 -19.68 4.20
N LYS A 125 0.97 -18.44 4.50
CA LYS A 125 2.23 -18.12 5.17
C LYS A 125 2.04 -17.26 6.42
N PRO A 126 1.22 -17.67 7.40
CA PRO A 126 0.86 -16.83 8.55
C PRO A 126 2.08 -16.37 9.37
N LEU A 127 3.06 -17.26 9.59
CA LEU A 127 4.26 -16.94 10.36
C LEU A 127 5.13 -15.88 9.69
N GLU A 128 5.19 -15.87 8.35
CA GLU A 128 5.97 -14.85 7.62
C GLU A 128 5.32 -13.47 7.79
N TYR A 129 3.99 -13.40 7.69
CA TYR A 129 3.22 -12.18 7.93
C TYR A 129 3.37 -11.70 9.37
N TYR A 130 3.26 -12.57 10.36
CA TYR A 130 3.45 -12.17 11.76
C TYR A 130 4.88 -11.74 12.06
N ARG A 131 5.89 -12.42 11.50
CA ARG A 131 7.30 -12.02 11.67
C ARG A 131 7.55 -10.63 11.08
N VAL A 132 7.22 -10.42 9.82
CA VAL A 132 7.51 -9.13 9.16
C VAL A 132 6.64 -8.02 9.75
N ASN A 133 5.33 -8.23 9.83
CA ASN A 133 4.41 -7.17 10.23
C ASN A 133 4.41 -6.94 11.74
N LEU A 134 4.42 -7.98 12.59
CA LEU A 134 4.42 -7.75 14.04
C LEU A 134 5.83 -7.52 14.56
N THR A 135 6.73 -8.49 14.39
CA THR A 135 8.09 -8.39 14.95
C THR A 135 8.86 -7.23 14.32
N GLY A 136 8.72 -7.00 13.01
CA GLY A 136 9.33 -5.82 12.36
C GLY A 136 8.80 -4.49 12.91
N THR A 137 7.48 -4.36 13.13
CA THR A 137 6.94 -3.14 13.76
C THR A 137 7.36 -3.00 15.22
N ILE A 138 7.40 -4.09 16.00
CA ILE A 138 7.87 -4.06 17.40
C ILE A 138 9.31 -3.54 17.45
N ARG A 139 10.21 -4.09 16.62
CA ARG A 139 11.61 -3.64 16.54
C ARG A 139 11.70 -2.16 16.17
N LEU A 140 10.92 -1.72 15.18
CA LEU A 140 10.86 -0.31 14.81
C LEU A 140 10.41 0.58 15.98
N LEU A 141 9.35 0.21 16.70
CA LEU A 141 8.86 0.95 17.86
C LEU A 141 9.88 0.98 19.00
N GLU A 142 10.59 -0.12 19.25
CA GLU A 142 11.68 -0.20 20.24
C GLU A 142 12.87 0.69 19.86
N THR A 143 13.29 0.68 18.59
CA THR A 143 14.37 1.55 18.10
C THR A 143 13.97 3.04 18.16
N MET A 144 12.74 3.35 17.76
CA MET A 144 12.15 4.69 17.92
C MET A 144 12.17 5.11 19.39
N LYS A 145 11.76 4.21 20.30
CA LYS A 145 11.79 4.42 21.75
C LYS A 145 13.20 4.78 22.22
N ALA A 146 14.19 3.95 21.89
CA ALA A 146 15.58 4.12 22.29
C ALA A 146 16.20 5.45 21.83
N HIS A 147 15.77 5.97 20.68
CA HIS A 147 16.32 7.18 20.08
C HIS A 147 15.48 8.45 20.31
N GLY A 148 14.49 8.39 21.19
CA GLY A 148 13.66 9.56 21.50
C GLY A 148 12.71 9.99 20.37
N VAL A 149 12.47 9.14 19.37
CA VAL A 149 11.50 9.41 18.29
C VAL A 149 10.15 8.87 18.73
N ARG A 150 9.17 9.75 18.92
CA ARG A 150 7.87 9.42 19.56
C ARG A 150 6.66 9.65 18.67
N ASN A 151 6.89 9.96 17.39
CA ASN A 151 5.85 10.32 16.44
C ASN A 151 5.79 9.29 15.31
N ILE A 152 4.64 8.63 15.13
CA ILE A 152 4.44 7.62 14.08
C ILE A 152 3.13 7.83 13.31
N VAL A 153 3.22 7.70 11.99
CA VAL A 153 2.06 7.46 11.11
C VAL A 153 2.11 6.00 10.69
N PHE A 154 1.06 5.24 10.98
CA PHE A 154 1.00 3.82 10.67
C PHE A 154 -0.01 3.52 9.57
N SER A 155 0.43 2.69 8.61
CA SER A 155 -0.41 2.16 7.54
C SER A 155 -1.29 1.01 8.04
N SER A 156 -2.49 1.33 8.51
CA SER A 156 -3.53 0.36 8.82
C SER A 156 -4.41 0.08 7.59
N SER A 157 -5.55 -0.58 7.77
CA SER A 157 -6.43 -1.00 6.69
C SER A 157 -7.87 -1.15 7.19
N ALA A 158 -8.85 -0.87 6.34
CA ALA A 158 -10.26 -1.17 6.60
C ALA A 158 -10.52 -2.66 6.88
N THR A 159 -9.58 -3.56 6.54
CA THR A 159 -9.68 -4.99 6.92
C THR A 159 -9.75 -5.24 8.43
N VAL A 160 -9.30 -4.27 9.26
CA VAL A 160 -9.41 -4.39 10.73
C VAL A 160 -10.86 -4.37 11.22
N TYR A 161 -11.79 -3.83 10.44
CA TYR A 161 -13.23 -3.84 10.74
C TYR A 161 -13.85 -5.24 10.60
N GLY A 162 -13.18 -6.19 9.95
CA GLY A 162 -13.72 -7.52 9.67
C GLY A 162 -14.90 -7.47 8.71
N ASP A 163 -15.93 -8.27 8.97
CA ASP A 163 -17.20 -8.21 8.25
C ASP A 163 -18.03 -6.99 8.74
N PRO A 164 -18.36 -6.02 7.87
CA PRO A 164 -19.13 -4.84 8.21
C PRO A 164 -20.50 -5.18 8.81
N LYS A 165 -20.78 -4.61 9.99
CA LYS A 165 -22.08 -4.70 10.65
C LYS A 165 -23.05 -3.60 10.22
N TYR A 166 -22.50 -2.47 9.78
CA TYR A 166 -23.23 -1.36 9.17
C TYR A 166 -22.34 -0.62 8.17
N LEU A 167 -22.97 0.16 7.31
CA LEU A 167 -22.30 1.03 6.34
C LEU A 167 -22.94 2.43 6.39
N PRO A 168 -22.17 3.51 6.16
CA PRO A 168 -20.71 3.52 5.98
C PRO A 168 -19.92 3.12 7.25
N LEU A 169 -18.68 2.65 7.08
CA LEU A 169 -17.80 2.27 8.20
C LEU A 169 -17.17 3.51 8.83
N ASP A 170 -17.59 3.88 10.04
CA ASP A 170 -16.92 4.89 10.86
C ASP A 170 -15.85 4.28 11.77
N GLU A 171 -14.99 5.11 12.39
CA GLU A 171 -13.89 4.61 13.24
C GLU A 171 -14.36 3.99 14.56
N LYS A 172 -15.64 4.17 14.93
CA LYS A 172 -16.28 3.53 16.09
C LYS A 172 -16.76 2.12 15.80
N HIS A 173 -16.83 1.72 14.53
CA HIS A 173 -17.20 0.37 14.15
C HIS A 173 -16.30 -0.66 14.86
N PRO A 174 -16.85 -1.80 15.33
CA PRO A 174 -16.06 -2.85 15.96
C PRO A 174 -14.88 -3.31 15.08
N VAL A 175 -13.76 -3.62 15.72
CA VAL A 175 -12.54 -4.12 15.06
C VAL A 175 -12.07 -5.44 15.66
N GLY A 176 -11.16 -6.12 14.97
CA GLY A 176 -10.52 -7.35 15.43
C GLY A 176 -11.19 -8.65 14.95
N GLY A 177 -12.37 -8.57 14.34
CA GLY A 177 -13.05 -9.67 13.66
C GLY A 177 -12.42 -10.08 12.32
N CYS A 178 -11.08 -9.99 12.21
CA CYS A 178 -10.35 -10.20 10.97
C CYS A 178 -10.34 -11.69 10.56
N THR A 179 -10.61 -11.97 9.29
CA THR A 179 -10.72 -13.34 8.74
C THR A 179 -9.39 -13.96 8.31
N ASN A 180 -8.30 -13.18 8.26
CA ASN A 180 -7.02 -13.60 7.70
C ASN A 180 -5.82 -13.05 8.49
N PRO A 181 -4.63 -13.70 8.39
CA PRO A 181 -3.43 -13.27 9.12
C PRO A 181 -2.95 -11.85 8.80
N TYR A 182 -3.09 -11.37 7.56
CA TYR A 182 -2.76 -9.99 7.21
C TYR A 182 -3.60 -8.98 8.03
N GLY A 183 -4.93 -9.11 7.99
CA GLY A 183 -5.86 -8.23 8.72
C GLY A 183 -5.67 -8.33 10.23
N LYS A 184 -5.42 -9.54 10.76
CA LYS A 184 -5.06 -9.75 12.18
C LYS A 184 -3.77 -9.01 12.54
N SER A 185 -2.75 -9.06 11.68
CA SER A 185 -1.49 -8.35 11.94
C SER A 185 -1.69 -6.84 12.05
N LYS A 186 -2.52 -6.25 11.17
CA LYS A 186 -2.84 -4.81 11.23
C LYS A 186 -3.59 -4.45 12.50
N PHE A 187 -4.58 -5.26 12.89
CA PHE A 187 -5.32 -5.06 14.14
C PHE A 187 -4.39 -5.13 15.36
N PHE A 188 -3.56 -6.17 15.47
CA PHE A 188 -2.63 -6.30 16.59
C PHE A 188 -1.63 -5.14 16.67
N ILE A 189 -1.16 -4.62 15.53
CA ILE A 189 -0.29 -3.43 15.53
C ILE A 189 -1.03 -2.20 16.03
N GLU A 190 -2.31 -1.99 15.65
CA GLU A 190 -3.09 -0.90 16.22
C GLU A 190 -3.19 -1.01 17.75
N GLU A 191 -3.50 -2.20 18.27
CA GLU A 191 -3.60 -2.42 19.72
C GLU A 191 -2.26 -2.17 20.43
N MET A 192 -1.14 -2.67 19.88
CA MET A 192 0.20 -2.41 20.43
C MET A 192 0.51 -0.91 20.48
N ILE A 193 0.18 -0.15 19.43
CA ILE A 193 0.43 1.30 19.39
C ILE A 193 -0.50 2.05 20.37
N ARG A 194 -1.77 1.63 20.50
CA ARG A 194 -2.69 2.19 21.51
C ARG A 194 -2.15 1.99 22.92
N ASP A 195 -1.72 0.77 23.23
CA ASP A 195 -1.17 0.41 24.54
C ASP A 195 0.10 1.22 24.83
N LEU A 196 0.98 1.36 23.83
CA LEU A 196 2.17 2.20 23.93
C LEU A 196 1.82 3.66 24.24
N CYS A 197 0.90 4.27 23.49
CA CYS A 197 0.48 5.67 23.72
C CYS A 197 -0.28 5.85 25.05
N LYS A 198 -0.92 4.80 25.56
CA LYS A 198 -1.58 4.80 26.87
C LYS A 198 -0.56 4.74 28.01
N ALA A 199 0.48 3.92 27.85
CA ALA A 199 1.55 3.74 28.82
C ALA A 199 2.51 4.95 28.86
N GLU A 200 2.87 5.48 27.70
CA GLU A 200 3.82 6.57 27.53
C GLU A 200 3.13 7.75 26.81
N ARG A 201 2.72 8.76 27.59
CA ARG A 201 1.85 9.86 27.13
C ARG A 201 2.51 10.86 26.18
N ASP A 202 3.82 10.79 26.03
CA ASP A 202 4.62 11.57 25.09
C ASP A 202 4.63 10.98 23.66
N TRP A 203 4.07 9.77 23.47
CA TRP A 203 3.87 9.20 22.14
C TRP A 203 2.69 9.83 21.41
N ASN A 204 2.91 10.14 20.15
CA ASN A 204 1.87 10.53 19.19
C ASN A 204 1.83 9.51 18.06
N ALA A 205 0.63 9.01 17.77
CA ALA A 205 0.41 8.04 16.72
C ALA A 205 -0.84 8.40 15.92
N VAL A 206 -0.72 8.40 14.60
CA VAL A 206 -1.86 8.48 13.70
C VAL A 206 -1.97 7.17 12.91
N LEU A 207 -3.02 6.40 13.18
CA LEU A 207 -3.29 5.13 12.50
C LEU A 207 -4.26 5.39 11.36
N LEU A 208 -3.81 5.19 10.12
CA LEU A 208 -4.60 5.48 8.93
C LEU A 208 -5.16 4.19 8.35
N ARG A 209 -6.48 4.00 8.42
CA ARG A 209 -7.17 2.83 7.88
C ARG A 209 -7.52 3.09 6.42
N TYR A 210 -6.69 2.58 5.51
CA TYR A 210 -6.94 2.73 4.08
C TYR A 210 -8.08 1.82 3.62
N PHE A 211 -8.85 2.31 2.65
CA PHE A 211 -9.81 1.50 1.90
C PHE A 211 -9.12 0.84 0.70
N ASN A 212 -9.47 1.17 -0.54
CA ASN A 212 -8.91 0.52 -1.73
C ASN A 212 -8.12 1.53 -2.59
N PRO A 213 -6.80 1.70 -2.35
CA PRO A 213 -5.97 2.62 -3.11
C PRO A 213 -5.84 2.21 -4.58
N ILE A 214 -6.09 3.16 -5.49
CA ILE A 214 -5.95 3.01 -6.94
C ILE A 214 -5.44 4.33 -7.56
N GLY A 215 -5.27 4.36 -8.89
CA GLY A 215 -4.73 5.52 -9.59
C GLY A 215 -3.21 5.51 -9.63
N ALA A 216 -2.62 6.63 -10.01
CA ALA A 216 -1.19 6.81 -10.11
C ALA A 216 -0.86 8.31 -9.99
N HIS A 217 0.41 8.67 -9.95
CA HIS A 217 0.78 10.07 -10.08
C HIS A 217 0.40 10.57 -11.48
N GLU A 218 -0.06 11.82 -11.58
CA GLU A 218 -0.59 12.37 -12.83
C GLU A 218 0.43 12.43 -13.97
N SER A 219 1.73 12.43 -13.67
CA SER A 219 2.78 12.34 -14.70
C SER A 219 2.75 11.01 -15.46
N GLY A 220 2.16 9.95 -14.90
CA GLY A 220 2.22 8.60 -15.45
C GLY A 220 3.59 7.92 -15.24
N MET A 221 4.52 8.52 -14.50
CA MET A 221 5.87 7.97 -14.30
C MET A 221 5.98 7.01 -13.11
N ILE A 222 5.07 7.06 -12.15
CA ILE A 222 5.03 6.14 -11.00
C ILE A 222 3.59 5.66 -10.78
N GLY A 223 3.42 4.39 -10.40
CA GLY A 223 2.12 3.75 -10.15
C GLY A 223 2.29 2.40 -9.44
N GLU A 224 1.22 1.61 -9.34
CA GLU A 224 1.31 0.26 -8.79
C GLU A 224 1.96 -0.68 -9.81
N ASP A 225 3.03 -1.37 -9.41
CA ASP A 225 3.76 -2.33 -10.24
C ASP A 225 3.70 -3.75 -9.64
N PRO A 226 2.59 -4.48 -9.83
CA PRO A 226 2.44 -5.82 -9.30
C PRO A 226 3.33 -6.82 -10.05
N GLN A 227 4.13 -7.57 -9.30
CA GLN A 227 4.91 -8.67 -9.84
C GLN A 227 4.01 -9.88 -10.14
N GLY A 228 4.09 -10.42 -11.36
CA GLY A 228 3.30 -11.58 -11.78
C GLY A 228 1.82 -11.26 -12.03
N ILE A 229 0.92 -12.11 -11.51
CA ILE A 229 -0.53 -11.93 -11.66
C ILE A 229 -1.06 -11.03 -10.54
N PRO A 230 -1.69 -9.88 -10.86
CA PRO A 230 -2.24 -9.01 -9.84
C PRO A 230 -3.33 -9.70 -9.03
N ASN A 231 -3.24 -9.58 -7.70
CA ASN A 231 -4.29 -10.02 -6.78
C ASN A 231 -5.44 -9.00 -6.68
N ASN A 232 -5.14 -7.71 -6.90
CA ASN A 232 -6.09 -6.61 -6.81
C ASN A 232 -6.82 -6.37 -8.15
N LEU A 233 -8.06 -5.85 -8.08
CA LEU A 233 -8.91 -5.64 -9.25
C LEU A 233 -8.27 -4.69 -10.28
N MET A 234 -7.90 -3.48 -9.86
CA MET A 234 -7.59 -2.41 -10.82
C MET A 234 -6.33 -2.63 -11.65
N PRO A 235 -5.20 -3.13 -11.11
CA PRO A 235 -4.07 -3.47 -11.95
C PRO A 235 -4.39 -4.62 -12.92
N TYR A 236 -5.27 -5.56 -12.53
CA TYR A 236 -5.72 -6.62 -13.44
C TYR A 236 -6.55 -6.04 -14.60
N VAL A 237 -7.51 -5.16 -14.29
CA VAL A 237 -8.35 -4.45 -15.27
C VAL A 237 -7.48 -3.65 -16.24
N ALA A 238 -6.50 -2.89 -15.73
CA ALA A 238 -5.57 -2.12 -16.54
C ALA A 238 -4.70 -3.03 -17.45
N GLN A 239 -4.27 -4.19 -16.95
CA GLN A 239 -3.53 -5.18 -17.75
C GLN A 239 -4.38 -5.84 -18.85
N VAL A 240 -5.70 -6.00 -18.65
CA VAL A 240 -6.61 -6.41 -19.73
C VAL A 240 -6.72 -5.30 -20.78
N ALA A 241 -6.94 -4.06 -20.34
CA ALA A 241 -7.05 -2.91 -21.25
C ALA A 241 -5.78 -2.73 -22.11
N VAL A 242 -4.58 -2.87 -21.54
CA VAL A 242 -3.33 -2.77 -22.31
C VAL A 242 -3.05 -3.98 -23.22
N GLY A 243 -3.84 -5.05 -23.09
CA GLY A 243 -3.71 -6.28 -23.88
C GLY A 243 -2.72 -7.31 -23.31
N ARG A 244 -2.22 -7.11 -22.09
CA ARG A 244 -1.34 -8.07 -21.39
C ARG A 244 -2.11 -9.29 -20.89
N ARG A 245 -3.43 -9.17 -20.74
CA ARG A 245 -4.34 -10.26 -20.33
C ARG A 245 -5.57 -10.30 -21.23
N GLU A 246 -6.09 -11.50 -21.45
CA GLU A 246 -7.20 -11.72 -22.36
C GLU A 246 -8.54 -11.24 -21.79
N PHE A 247 -8.83 -11.55 -20.51
CA PHE A 247 -10.08 -11.17 -19.85
C PHE A 247 -9.94 -11.10 -18.32
N LEU A 248 -10.83 -10.33 -17.68
CA LEU A 248 -11.06 -10.27 -16.24
C LEU A 248 -11.99 -11.40 -15.79
N SER A 249 -11.70 -12.07 -14.68
CA SER A 249 -12.66 -12.95 -14.02
C SER A 249 -13.45 -12.16 -12.97
N VAL A 250 -14.78 -12.15 -13.08
CA VAL A 250 -15.71 -11.55 -12.10
C VAL A 250 -16.34 -12.69 -11.31
N PHE A 251 -16.22 -12.70 -9.99
CA PHE A 251 -16.65 -13.82 -9.14
C PHE A 251 -18.00 -13.47 -8.51
N GLY A 252 -19.06 -14.17 -8.91
CA GLY A 252 -20.44 -13.91 -8.46
C GLY A 252 -21.09 -12.70 -9.14
N ASN A 253 -22.40 -12.80 -9.37
CA ASN A 253 -23.27 -11.76 -9.92
C ASN A 253 -24.63 -11.68 -9.20
N ASP A 254 -24.70 -12.25 -7.99
CA ASP A 254 -25.89 -12.44 -7.18
C ASP A 254 -25.74 -11.89 -5.75
N TYR A 255 -24.68 -11.13 -5.45
CA TYR A 255 -24.51 -10.44 -4.16
C TYR A 255 -25.67 -9.47 -3.90
N LYS A 256 -25.92 -9.11 -2.63
CA LYS A 256 -26.89 -8.05 -2.27
C LYS A 256 -26.29 -6.65 -2.54
N THR A 257 -25.96 -6.39 -3.80
CA THR A 257 -25.47 -5.11 -4.34
C THR A 257 -26.31 -4.76 -5.57
N ASP A 258 -26.33 -3.49 -5.99
CA ASP A 258 -27.21 -3.01 -7.07
C ASP A 258 -27.04 -3.80 -8.39
N ASP A 259 -25.86 -4.33 -8.67
CA ASP A 259 -25.56 -5.15 -9.85
C ASP A 259 -25.16 -6.61 -9.54
N GLY A 260 -25.22 -7.00 -8.26
CA GLY A 260 -24.90 -8.34 -7.78
C GLY A 260 -23.44 -8.79 -7.88
N THR A 261 -22.50 -7.98 -8.37
CA THR A 261 -21.13 -8.47 -8.68
C THR A 261 -20.20 -8.62 -7.48
N GLY A 262 -19.17 -9.48 -7.57
CA GLY A 262 -18.04 -9.64 -6.62
C GLY A 262 -16.66 -9.58 -7.30
N ALA A 263 -15.59 -9.19 -6.60
CA ALA A 263 -14.31 -8.79 -7.22
C ALA A 263 -13.09 -9.65 -6.84
N SER A 264 -12.34 -10.29 -7.76
CA SER A 264 -10.84 -10.40 -7.67
C SER A 264 -10.16 -11.05 -8.89
N GLY A 265 -8.82 -10.99 -8.95
CA GLY A 265 -7.94 -11.55 -10.01
C GLY A 265 -7.83 -13.09 -10.09
N HIS A 266 -7.10 -13.54 -11.12
CA HIS A 266 -7.07 -14.91 -11.67
C HIS A 266 -6.94 -16.03 -10.62
N ARG A 267 -7.74 -17.09 -10.80
CA ARG A 267 -7.40 -18.44 -10.31
C ARG A 267 -6.66 -19.11 -11.47
N GLY A 268 -5.42 -19.55 -11.29
CA GLY A 268 -4.78 -20.41 -12.29
C GLY A 268 -5.67 -21.63 -12.51
N ILE A 269 -6.23 -21.76 -13.72
CA ILE A 269 -6.84 -23.00 -14.16
C ILE A 269 -5.66 -23.93 -14.44
N TRP A 270 -5.22 -24.67 -13.43
CA TRP A 270 -4.45 -25.87 -13.68
C TRP A 270 -5.45 -26.89 -14.20
N ASP A 271 -5.39 -27.16 -15.50
CA ASP A 271 -6.07 -28.29 -16.08
C ASP A 271 -5.69 -29.55 -15.29
N SER A 272 -6.68 -30.14 -14.63
CA SER A 272 -6.53 -31.37 -13.84
C SER A 272 -6.14 -32.58 -14.69
N SER A 273 -6.04 -32.43 -16.01
CA SER A 273 -5.52 -33.46 -16.91
C SER A 273 -3.98 -33.55 -16.94
N ILE A 274 -3.22 -32.61 -16.33
CA ILE A 274 -1.74 -32.56 -16.44
C ILE A 274 -0.98 -32.81 -15.12
N LEU A 275 -1.63 -32.86 -13.95
CA LEU A 275 -0.94 -33.25 -12.71
C LEU A 275 -1.77 -34.19 -11.84
N GLY A 276 -1.22 -35.39 -11.63
CA GLY A 276 -1.77 -36.41 -10.76
C GLY A 276 -1.92 -35.94 -9.31
N SER A 277 -3.07 -36.32 -8.75
CA SER A 277 -3.38 -36.48 -7.32
C SER A 277 -2.39 -35.87 -6.30
N ALA A 278 -2.64 -34.62 -5.90
CA ALA A 278 -2.24 -34.15 -4.58
C ALA A 278 -3.17 -33.03 -4.09
N LEU A 279 -3.97 -33.35 -3.06
CA LEU A 279 -4.57 -32.46 -2.08
C LEU A 279 -5.49 -31.33 -2.61
N GLY A 280 -6.77 -31.69 -2.74
CA GLY A 280 -7.87 -30.74 -2.64
C GLY A 280 -7.90 -30.10 -1.26
N SER A 281 -7.37 -28.89 -1.15
CA SER A 281 -7.73 -27.95 -0.09
C SER A 281 -8.38 -26.75 -0.77
N ALA A 282 -9.66 -26.52 -0.47
CA ALA A 282 -10.42 -25.41 -0.98
C ALA A 282 -9.78 -24.10 -0.49
N LEU A 283 -9.35 -23.30 -1.46
CA LEU A 283 -8.51 -22.13 -1.28
C LEU A 283 -9.39 -20.91 -0.92
N THR A 284 -9.43 -20.52 0.36
CA THR A 284 -10.06 -19.25 0.80
C THR A 284 -9.05 -18.11 0.60
N LEU A 285 -8.95 -17.56 -0.61
CA LEU A 285 -8.36 -16.22 -0.80
C LEU A 285 -9.42 -15.20 -0.38
N CYS A 286 -9.11 -14.26 0.53
CA CYS A 286 -10.01 -13.12 0.73
C CYS A 286 -10.09 -12.32 -0.56
N VAL A 287 -11.31 -12.20 -1.05
CA VAL A 287 -11.70 -11.55 -2.28
C VAL A 287 -12.39 -10.26 -1.88
N PRO A 288 -12.11 -9.14 -2.55
CA PRO A 288 -12.85 -7.95 -2.25
C PRO A 288 -14.37 -8.14 -2.50
N PRO A 289 -15.30 -7.78 -1.57
CA PRO A 289 -16.65 -7.36 -1.89
C PRO A 289 -16.96 -6.77 -3.24
N GLY A 290 -18.20 -7.00 -3.63
CA GLY A 290 -18.81 -6.41 -4.81
C GLY A 290 -18.60 -4.93 -4.91
N VAL A 291 -18.86 -4.21 -3.81
CA VAL A 291 -18.76 -2.74 -3.76
C VAL A 291 -17.60 -2.29 -2.86
N ARG A 292 -16.79 -1.36 -3.37
CA ARG A 292 -15.67 -0.73 -2.64
C ARG A 292 -15.57 0.76 -2.72
N ASP A 293 -15.08 1.31 -1.62
CA ASP A 293 -14.48 2.65 -1.61
C ASP A 293 -13.07 2.63 -2.20
N TYR A 294 -13.01 2.88 -3.50
CA TYR A 294 -11.76 3.14 -4.20
C TYR A 294 -11.33 4.59 -3.94
N ILE A 295 -10.06 4.76 -3.59
CA ILE A 295 -9.47 6.07 -3.26
C ILE A 295 -8.20 6.30 -4.09
N HIS A 296 -8.02 7.53 -4.56
CA HIS A 296 -6.84 7.91 -5.33
C HIS A 296 -5.58 7.88 -4.46
N VAL A 297 -4.51 7.23 -4.91
CA VAL A 297 -3.25 7.09 -4.14
C VAL A 297 -2.60 8.43 -3.80
N VAL A 298 -2.75 9.45 -4.66
CA VAL A 298 -2.28 10.82 -4.38
C VAL A 298 -3.08 11.47 -3.25
N ASP A 299 -4.40 11.31 -3.19
CA ASP A 299 -5.20 11.78 -2.04
C ASP A 299 -4.76 11.08 -0.76
N LEU A 300 -4.53 9.77 -0.85
CA LEU A 300 -4.04 8.96 0.26
C LEU A 300 -2.68 9.47 0.76
N ALA A 301 -1.76 9.79 -0.15
CA ALA A 301 -0.45 10.34 0.18
C ALA A 301 -0.56 11.71 0.87
N LYS A 302 -1.43 12.59 0.38
CA LYS A 302 -1.74 13.88 1.05
C LYS A 302 -2.34 13.69 2.44
N GLY A 303 -3.09 12.63 2.66
CA GLY A 303 -3.60 12.23 3.99
C GLY A 303 -2.49 11.97 5.00
N HIS A 304 -1.32 11.48 4.55
CA HIS A 304 -0.17 11.31 5.42
C HIS A 304 0.50 12.62 5.80
N ILE A 305 0.53 13.59 4.88
CA ILE A 305 1.03 14.94 5.19
C ILE A 305 0.12 15.61 6.23
N ALA A 306 -1.20 15.42 6.13
CA ALA A 306 -2.14 15.85 7.16
C ALA A 306 -1.91 15.13 8.50
N ALA A 307 -1.65 13.82 8.48
CA ALA A 307 -1.30 13.05 9.68
C ALA A 307 -0.02 13.54 10.34
N LEU A 308 1.03 13.88 9.57
CA LEU A 308 2.26 14.47 10.13
C LEU A 308 2.01 15.81 10.80
N LYS A 309 1.16 16.66 10.21
CA LYS A 309 0.73 17.92 10.86
C LYS A 309 -0.01 17.63 12.17
N LYS A 310 -0.87 16.61 12.20
CA LYS A 310 -1.61 16.20 13.40
C LYS A 310 -0.69 15.77 14.54
N LEU A 311 0.42 15.07 14.24
CA LEU A 311 1.40 14.67 15.25
C LEU A 311 2.02 15.87 15.97
N LYS A 312 2.14 17.03 15.32
CA LYS A 312 2.67 18.26 15.93
C LYS A 312 1.75 18.87 16.98
N GLU A 313 0.49 18.45 17.04
CA GLU A 313 -0.49 18.89 18.03
C GLU A 313 -0.41 18.11 19.36
N ASN A 314 0.56 17.20 19.51
CA ASN A 314 0.63 16.25 20.63
C ASN A 314 -0.68 15.46 20.79
N CYS A 315 -1.15 14.88 19.68
CA CYS A 315 -2.48 14.31 19.57
C CYS A 315 -2.71 13.00 20.34
N GLY A 316 -1.66 12.41 20.93
CA GLY A 316 -1.73 11.04 21.45
C GLY A 316 -2.00 10.03 20.34
N CYS A 317 -2.78 8.99 20.63
CA CYS A 317 -3.21 8.01 19.63
C CYS A 317 -4.52 8.44 18.95
N LYS A 318 -4.46 8.65 17.63
CA LYS A 318 -5.60 9.00 16.78
C LYS A 318 -5.73 8.04 15.61
N ILE A 319 -6.96 7.84 15.16
CA ILE A 319 -7.29 6.88 14.10
C ILE A 319 -8.26 7.50 13.14
N TYR A 320 -7.99 7.35 11.85
CA TYR A 320 -8.80 7.92 10.79
C TYR A 320 -8.95 6.94 9.63
N ASN A 321 -10.14 6.87 9.07
CA ASN A 321 -10.39 6.30 7.77
C ASN A 321 -9.83 7.21 6.68
N LEU A 322 -9.10 6.63 5.73
CA LEU A 322 -8.81 7.30 4.46
C LEU A 322 -9.56 6.59 3.33
N GLY A 323 -10.75 7.11 3.03
CA GLY A 323 -11.65 6.70 1.96
C GLY A 323 -12.41 7.90 1.42
N THR A 324 -13.13 7.70 0.32
CA THR A 324 -13.96 8.73 -0.32
C THR A 324 -15.38 8.79 0.26
N GLY A 325 -15.81 7.69 0.90
CA GLY A 325 -17.20 7.46 1.31
C GLY A 325 -18.14 7.01 0.20
N THR A 326 -17.62 6.80 -1.02
CA THR A 326 -18.41 6.33 -2.16
C THR A 326 -17.99 4.92 -2.55
N GLY A 327 -18.95 3.98 -2.52
CA GLY A 327 -18.74 2.61 -2.97
C GLY A 327 -19.00 2.45 -4.47
N TYR A 328 -18.10 1.76 -5.19
CA TYR A 328 -18.29 1.34 -6.58
C TYR A 328 -18.21 -0.18 -6.73
N SER A 329 -19.07 -0.73 -7.59
CA SER A 329 -19.06 -2.14 -7.96
C SER A 329 -17.93 -2.48 -8.93
N VAL A 330 -17.68 -3.78 -9.12
CA VAL A 330 -16.72 -4.27 -10.13
C VAL A 330 -17.06 -3.77 -11.52
N LEU A 331 -18.33 -3.86 -11.92
CA LEU A 331 -18.74 -3.46 -13.27
C LEU A 331 -18.68 -1.94 -13.45
N GLN A 332 -18.95 -1.15 -12.39
CA GLN A 332 -18.73 0.29 -12.43
C GLN A 332 -17.25 0.62 -12.67
N MET A 333 -16.33 -0.09 -12.01
CA MET A 333 -14.89 0.08 -12.24
C MET A 333 -14.45 -0.33 -13.64
N VAL A 334 -14.99 -1.44 -14.17
CA VAL A 334 -14.71 -1.88 -15.55
C VAL A 334 -15.17 -0.80 -16.54
N ARG A 335 -16.42 -0.33 -16.45
CA ARG A 335 -16.96 0.72 -17.33
C ARG A 335 -16.17 2.02 -17.24
N ALA A 336 -15.75 2.43 -16.05
CA ALA A 336 -14.94 3.62 -15.86
C ALA A 336 -13.55 3.47 -16.50
N MET A 337 -12.93 2.29 -16.42
CA MET A 337 -11.68 2.02 -17.12
C MET A 337 -11.84 1.91 -18.64
N GLU A 338 -12.95 1.36 -19.14
CA GLU A 338 -13.26 1.37 -20.58
C GLU A 338 -13.38 2.80 -21.10
N LYS A 339 -14.10 3.67 -20.35
CA LYS A 339 -14.22 5.10 -20.65
C LYS A 339 -12.85 5.79 -20.65
N ALA A 340 -12.03 5.59 -19.63
CA ALA A 340 -10.72 6.24 -19.51
C ALA A 340 -9.69 5.73 -20.54
N SER A 341 -9.73 4.44 -20.88
CA SER A 341 -8.78 3.82 -21.80
C SER A 341 -9.18 3.91 -23.27
N GLY A 342 -10.47 4.08 -23.56
CA GLY A 342 -11.03 3.93 -24.90
C GLY A 342 -10.93 2.49 -25.43
N ARG A 343 -10.77 1.50 -24.54
CA ARG A 343 -10.58 0.09 -24.90
C ARG A 343 -11.64 -0.79 -24.25
N GLU A 344 -12.07 -1.81 -24.98
CA GLU A 344 -12.96 -2.85 -24.45
C GLU A 344 -12.23 -3.68 -23.38
N ILE A 345 -12.88 -3.91 -22.25
CA ILE A 345 -12.34 -4.74 -21.17
C ILE A 345 -13.19 -6.01 -21.07
N LYS A 346 -12.72 -7.06 -21.72
CA LYS A 346 -13.39 -8.37 -21.70
C LYS A 346 -13.41 -8.94 -20.29
N TYR A 347 -14.55 -9.50 -19.88
CA TYR A 347 -14.67 -10.20 -18.61
C TYR A 347 -15.58 -11.43 -18.71
N ARG A 348 -15.43 -12.36 -17.75
CA ARG A 348 -16.27 -13.55 -17.59
C ARG A 348 -16.78 -13.65 -16.16
N ILE A 349 -18.08 -13.86 -16.00
CA ILE A 349 -18.69 -14.15 -14.71
C ILE A 349 -18.40 -15.62 -14.35
N THR A 350 -18.00 -15.85 -13.10
CA THR A 350 -17.62 -17.16 -12.56
C THR A 350 -18.30 -17.35 -11.19
N ALA A 351 -18.26 -18.57 -10.64
CA ALA A 351 -18.89 -18.87 -9.34
C ALA A 351 -18.37 -17.96 -8.20
N ARG A 352 -19.21 -17.69 -7.19
CA ARG A 352 -18.78 -16.99 -5.97
C ARG A 352 -17.55 -17.64 -5.35
N ARG A 353 -16.78 -16.84 -4.61
CA ARG A 353 -15.67 -17.35 -3.78
C ARG A 353 -16.06 -17.29 -2.30
N GLU A 354 -15.44 -18.17 -1.54
CA GLU A 354 -15.70 -18.31 -0.10
C GLU A 354 -14.99 -17.18 0.66
N GLY A 355 -15.70 -16.49 1.55
CA GLY A 355 -15.16 -15.38 2.36
C GLY A 355 -15.42 -13.96 1.80
N ASP A 356 -16.25 -13.82 0.77
CA ASP A 356 -16.63 -12.52 0.18
C ASP A 356 -17.58 -11.74 1.11
N VAL A 357 -17.11 -10.59 1.60
CA VAL A 357 -17.98 -9.56 2.21
C VAL A 357 -18.78 -8.88 1.06
N ALA A 358 -20.00 -8.35 1.25
CA ALA A 358 -20.80 -7.82 0.14
C ALA A 358 -20.49 -6.36 -0.25
N SER A 359 -20.23 -5.49 0.71
CA SER A 359 -19.92 -4.07 0.48
C SER A 359 -19.01 -3.53 1.59
N CYS A 360 -18.10 -2.63 1.24
CA CYS A 360 -17.21 -1.98 2.21
C CYS A 360 -16.83 -0.58 1.72
N TYR A 361 -17.30 0.46 2.42
CA TYR A 361 -16.97 1.86 2.14
C TYR A 361 -16.95 2.73 3.41
N ALA A 362 -16.16 3.80 3.39
CA ALA A 362 -15.83 4.58 4.56
C ALA A 362 -16.93 5.57 4.97
N ASP A 363 -16.95 5.97 6.23
CA ASP A 363 -17.38 7.31 6.62
C ASP A 363 -16.11 8.19 6.69
N PRO A 364 -15.95 9.19 5.79
CA PRO A 364 -14.76 10.05 5.78
C PRO A 364 -14.84 11.24 6.75
N ALA A 365 -15.97 11.41 7.47
CA ALA A 365 -16.26 12.67 8.15
C ALA A 365 -15.29 12.98 9.30
N LEU A 366 -14.72 11.98 9.98
CA LEU A 366 -13.75 12.22 11.06
C LEU A 366 -12.42 12.76 10.51
N ALA A 367 -11.93 12.21 9.40
CA ALA A 367 -10.72 12.71 8.74
C ALA A 367 -10.92 14.13 8.23
N GLU A 368 -12.08 14.45 7.64
CA GLU A 368 -12.42 15.80 7.20
C GLU A 368 -12.41 16.80 8.37
N ARG A 369 -13.02 16.43 9.51
CA ARG A 369 -13.09 17.31 10.69
C ARG A 369 -11.76 17.45 11.44
N GLU A 370 -11.04 16.37 11.69
CA GLU A 370 -9.87 16.39 12.60
C GLU A 370 -8.51 16.49 11.91
N LEU A 371 -8.39 15.99 10.67
CA LEU A 371 -7.17 16.13 9.85
C LEU A 371 -7.26 17.30 8.87
N GLY A 372 -8.47 17.86 8.63
CA GLY A 372 -8.68 18.82 7.56
C GLY A 372 -8.39 18.22 6.18
N TRP A 373 -8.61 16.91 6.03
CA TRP A 373 -8.30 16.16 4.82
C TRP A 373 -9.55 15.50 4.26
N LYS A 374 -9.70 15.54 2.94
CA LYS A 374 -10.76 14.86 2.19
C LYS A 374 -10.19 14.43 0.85
N ALA A 375 -10.59 13.26 0.36
CA ALA A 375 -10.26 12.84 -0.99
C ALA A 375 -10.86 13.83 -2.02
N ALA A 376 -10.05 14.31 -2.94
CA ALA A 376 -10.44 15.30 -3.94
C ALA A 376 -10.73 14.67 -5.31
N PHE A 377 -10.08 13.55 -5.63
CA PHE A 377 -10.19 12.92 -6.93
C PHE A 377 -11.31 11.87 -6.96
N GLY A 378 -12.22 12.01 -7.93
CA GLY A 378 -13.29 11.04 -8.19
C GLY A 378 -12.84 9.87 -9.08
N LEU A 379 -13.79 8.98 -9.39
CA LEU A 379 -13.56 7.76 -10.15
C LEU A 379 -12.90 7.98 -11.52
N ASP A 380 -13.38 8.97 -12.29
CA ASP A 380 -12.83 9.26 -13.62
C ASP A 380 -11.33 9.56 -13.56
N LYS A 381 -10.90 10.45 -12.66
CA LYS A 381 -9.49 10.82 -12.47
C LYS A 381 -8.64 9.63 -12.02
N MET A 382 -9.16 8.79 -11.10
CA MET A 382 -8.48 7.56 -10.70
C MET A 382 -8.21 6.63 -11.88
N CYS A 383 -9.20 6.44 -12.76
CA CYS A 383 -9.09 5.59 -13.94
C CYS A 383 -8.18 6.21 -15.01
N GLU A 384 -8.26 7.52 -15.24
CA GLU A 384 -7.40 8.25 -16.18
C GLU A 384 -5.93 8.18 -15.79
N ASP A 385 -5.61 8.44 -14.52
CA ASP A 385 -4.23 8.42 -14.04
C ASP A 385 -3.67 6.99 -14.00
N LEU A 386 -4.49 6.00 -13.58
CA LEU A 386 -4.13 4.59 -13.67
C LEU A 386 -3.84 4.17 -15.12
N TRP A 387 -4.69 4.58 -16.06
CA TRP A 387 -4.51 4.26 -17.47
C TRP A 387 -3.26 4.92 -18.03
N ARG A 388 -2.99 6.19 -17.69
CA ARG A 388 -1.78 6.88 -18.12
C ARG A 388 -0.52 6.14 -17.67
N TRP A 389 -0.46 5.75 -16.40
CA TRP A 389 0.62 4.90 -15.88
C TRP A 389 0.76 3.61 -16.69
N GLN A 390 -0.32 2.84 -16.83
CA GLN A 390 -0.27 1.53 -17.49
C GLN A 390 0.08 1.63 -18.98
N LEU A 391 -0.37 2.68 -19.67
CA LEU A 391 -0.12 2.91 -21.09
C LEU A 391 1.34 3.31 -21.34
N GLN A 392 1.89 4.20 -20.51
CA GLN A 392 3.29 4.63 -20.62
C GLN A 392 4.27 3.55 -20.13
N ASN A 393 3.81 2.65 -19.25
CA ASN A 393 4.61 1.62 -18.60
C ASN A 393 3.94 0.25 -18.79
N PRO A 394 3.89 -0.29 -20.02
CA PRO A 394 3.13 -1.51 -20.34
C PRO A 394 3.57 -2.74 -19.54
N THR A 395 4.82 -2.74 -19.07
CA THR A 395 5.42 -3.84 -18.31
C THR A 395 5.69 -3.54 -16.84
N GLY A 396 5.32 -2.36 -16.35
CA GLY A 396 5.75 -1.88 -15.03
C GLY A 396 6.97 -0.96 -15.11
N PHE A 397 7.71 -0.84 -14.01
CA PHE A 397 8.88 0.03 -13.90
C PHE A 397 10.02 -0.29 -14.86
#